data_AF-A0AAE3N9L8-F1
#
_entry.id   AF-A0AAE3N9L8-F1
#
_cell.length_a   1.000
_cell.length_b   1.000
_cell.length_c   1.000
_cell.angle_alpha   90.00
_cell.angle_beta   90.00
_cell.angle_gamma   90.00
#
_symmetry.space_group_name_H-M   'P 1'
#
loop_
_entity.id
_entity.type
_entity.pdbx_description
1 polymer ?
#
loop_
_entity_poly.entity_id
_entity_poly.type
_entity_poly.pdbx_seq_one_letter_code
_entity_poly.pdbx_strand_id
1 'polypeptide(L)'
;MAAEVLEKPVGLRMKLSQVANLSGDQEAIVRLLAGIPMESGGRPGLSSGPRGQCPKELGLAIWDFQTRWLGKGIKKRDGVVDPGGSTLAQLNLLSTGAAPLIGPGGTDPTARAIEVSLESVNGQYGVVITNPVVANLSEPVLREVPLALPVSLYRCKVRKNGRSFWIGAAVPVGTLDYTGVQLYFHPTPTNGGVVHAADPDYASFGGGWAGSIERYLPMIGGQLAGVRPMVLLTPFMTMAAMSDGAANMFTEQGVEMLNAVMAALQRESNWTMNAPDLQQIGVTSFSSGIEYLRRFISAVGPSGLIREVIELDASFNHRYPAAPTLCEGAVSKAYGQRELRSPPPGWTTLAPHRWKKVKSFAAKGTHAQIGWMTYFAAMQSSVIT
;
A
#
# COMPACT_ATOMS: atom_id res chain seq x y z
N MET A 1 -1.21 -22.67 -26.55
CA MET A 1 -1.86 -22.13 -27.75
C MET A 1 -0.91 -21.12 -28.39
N ALA A 2 -0.91 -20.98 -29.71
CA ALA A 2 -0.18 -19.88 -30.35
C ALA A 2 -0.81 -18.53 -29.93
N ALA A 3 0.02 -17.48 -29.85
CA ALA A 3 -0.49 -16.14 -29.54
C ALA A 3 -1.39 -15.65 -30.69
N GLU A 4 -2.58 -15.15 -30.34
CA GLU A 4 -3.51 -14.60 -31.31
C GLU A 4 -2.99 -13.25 -31.84
N VAL A 5 -3.18 -13.01 -33.13
CA VAL A 5 -2.89 -11.73 -33.78
C VAL A 5 -4.20 -11.20 -34.35
N LEU A 6 -4.56 -9.96 -33.98
CA LEU A 6 -5.76 -9.31 -34.52
C LEU A 6 -5.43 -8.53 -35.79
N GLU A 7 -6.35 -8.51 -36.74
CA GLU A 7 -6.25 -7.63 -37.91
C GLU A 7 -6.86 -6.25 -37.65
N LYS A 8 -7.94 -6.19 -36.86
CA LYS A 8 -8.66 -4.96 -36.50
C LYS A 8 -8.93 -4.89 -34.99
N PRO A 9 -9.16 -3.68 -34.44
CA PRO A 9 -9.55 -3.54 -33.05
C PRO A 9 -10.88 -4.22 -32.74
N VAL A 10 -11.03 -4.72 -31.52
CA VAL A 10 -12.26 -5.37 -31.03
C VAL A 10 -12.74 -4.67 -29.76
N GLY A 11 -14.03 -4.36 -29.67
CA GLY A 11 -14.62 -3.83 -28.44
C GLY A 11 -15.62 -2.69 -28.64
N LEU A 12 -15.94 -2.02 -27.53
CA LEU A 12 -16.79 -0.83 -27.49
C LEU A 12 -16.02 0.29 -26.82
N ARG A 13 -15.64 1.31 -27.59
CA ARG A 13 -14.94 2.46 -27.06
C ARG A 13 -15.82 3.16 -26.02
N MET A 14 -15.29 3.29 -24.81
CA MET A 14 -16.00 3.86 -23.66
C MET A 14 -17.35 3.17 -23.37
N LYS A 15 -17.48 1.87 -23.68
CA LYS A 15 -18.71 1.07 -23.56
C LYS A 15 -19.86 1.50 -24.48
N LEU A 16 -19.64 2.43 -25.40
CA LEU A 16 -20.69 3.07 -26.19
C LEU A 16 -20.48 2.91 -27.70
N SER A 17 -19.28 3.19 -28.19
CA SER A 17 -19.04 3.31 -29.64
C SER A 17 -18.40 2.06 -30.22
N GLN A 18 -19.04 1.49 -31.25
CA GLN A 18 -18.45 0.41 -32.03
C GLN A 18 -17.13 0.85 -32.67
N VAL A 19 -16.14 -0.04 -32.66
CA VAL A 19 -14.95 0.11 -33.51
C VAL A 19 -15.10 -0.78 -34.74
N ALA A 20 -14.47 -0.39 -35.85
CA ALA A 20 -14.41 -1.24 -37.02
C ALA A 20 -13.64 -2.52 -36.67
N ASN A 21 -14.36 -3.65 -36.60
CA ASN A 21 -13.85 -4.96 -36.20
C ASN A 21 -14.20 -6.03 -37.23
N LEU A 22 -13.53 -7.17 -37.17
CA LEU A 22 -13.87 -8.38 -37.94
C LEU A 22 -14.47 -9.43 -37.01
N SER A 23 -15.38 -10.26 -37.52
CA SER A 23 -15.98 -11.34 -36.73
C SER A 23 -14.92 -12.33 -36.22
N GLY A 24 -13.92 -12.66 -37.04
CA GLY A 24 -12.80 -13.53 -36.65
C GLY A 24 -11.96 -12.98 -35.50
N ASP A 25 -11.68 -11.67 -35.51
CA ASP A 25 -10.97 -11.00 -34.40
C ASP A 25 -11.80 -11.06 -33.10
N GLN A 26 -13.13 -10.90 -33.19
CA GLN A 26 -14.02 -11.04 -32.04
C GLN A 26 -13.98 -12.45 -31.45
N GLU A 27 -14.01 -13.47 -32.30
CA GLU A 27 -13.91 -14.88 -31.89
C GLU A 27 -12.58 -15.18 -31.20
N ALA A 28 -11.48 -14.59 -31.67
CA ALA A 28 -10.18 -14.69 -31.02
C ALA A 28 -10.23 -14.15 -29.58
N ILE A 29 -10.80 -12.95 -29.38
CA ILE A 29 -10.93 -12.36 -28.03
C ILE A 29 -11.85 -13.18 -27.13
N VAL A 30 -12.98 -13.68 -27.66
CA VAL A 30 -13.88 -14.59 -26.92
C VAL A 30 -13.12 -15.82 -26.44
N ARG A 31 -12.30 -16.44 -27.30
CA ARG A 31 -11.51 -17.63 -26.96
C ARG A 31 -10.44 -17.33 -25.91
N LEU A 32 -9.74 -16.21 -26.05
CA LEU A 32 -8.74 -15.78 -25.07
C LEU A 32 -9.39 -15.56 -23.70
N LEU A 33 -10.50 -14.81 -23.63
CA LEU A 33 -11.22 -14.56 -22.39
C LEU A 33 -11.79 -15.85 -21.77
N ALA A 34 -12.25 -16.80 -22.59
CA ALA A 34 -12.74 -18.10 -22.12
C ALA A 34 -11.63 -18.98 -21.55
N GLY A 35 -10.39 -18.85 -22.03
CA GLY A 35 -9.22 -19.59 -21.55
C GLY A 35 -8.56 -19.02 -20.29
N ILE A 36 -8.96 -17.84 -19.84
CA ILE A 36 -8.41 -17.19 -18.65
C ILE A 36 -9.29 -17.53 -17.43
N PRO A 37 -8.72 -17.85 -16.26
CA PRO A 37 -9.51 -18.04 -15.04
C PRO A 37 -10.34 -16.81 -14.68
N MET A 38 -11.53 -16.99 -14.10
CA MET A 38 -12.42 -15.85 -13.77
C MET A 38 -11.79 -14.87 -12.78
N GLU A 39 -10.98 -15.36 -11.84
CA GLU A 39 -10.18 -14.59 -10.88
C GLU A 39 -9.06 -13.78 -11.56
N SER A 40 -8.69 -14.12 -12.79
CA SER A 40 -7.76 -13.35 -13.63
C SER A 40 -8.47 -12.47 -14.66
N GLY A 41 -9.80 -12.36 -14.59
CA GLY A 41 -10.60 -11.50 -15.46
C GLY A 41 -11.11 -12.19 -16.72
N GLY A 42 -10.99 -13.52 -16.80
CA GLY A 42 -11.60 -14.29 -17.88
C GLY A 42 -13.12 -14.31 -17.81
N ARG A 43 -13.74 -14.66 -18.92
CA ARG A 43 -15.20 -14.65 -19.10
C ARG A 43 -15.63 -15.72 -20.11
N PRO A 44 -15.95 -16.95 -19.66
CA PRO A 44 -16.47 -17.98 -20.54
C PRO A 44 -17.91 -17.66 -21.00
N GLY A 45 -18.35 -18.30 -22.08
CA GLY A 45 -19.73 -18.22 -22.56
C GLY A 45 -20.09 -16.95 -23.35
N LEU A 46 -19.10 -16.12 -23.72
CA LEU A 46 -19.32 -14.98 -24.61
C LEU A 46 -19.54 -15.42 -26.06
N SER A 47 -20.28 -14.63 -26.83
CA SER A 47 -20.45 -14.80 -28.28
C SER A 47 -19.81 -13.66 -29.07
N SER A 48 -19.32 -13.96 -30.28
CA SER A 48 -18.96 -12.95 -31.27
C SER A 48 -20.21 -12.40 -31.97
N GLY A 49 -20.08 -11.22 -32.56
CA GLY A 49 -21.12 -10.59 -33.39
C GLY A 49 -20.70 -10.46 -34.85
N PRO A 50 -21.58 -9.90 -35.70
CA PRO A 50 -21.27 -9.61 -37.10
C PRO A 50 -20.09 -8.65 -37.26
N ARG A 51 -19.52 -8.60 -38.47
CA ARG A 51 -18.48 -7.62 -38.84
C ARG A 51 -18.93 -6.19 -38.54
N GLY A 52 -18.09 -5.44 -37.83
CA GLY A 52 -18.37 -4.06 -37.41
C GLY A 52 -19.32 -3.93 -36.22
N GLN A 53 -19.79 -5.04 -35.64
CA GLN A 53 -20.72 -5.05 -34.51
C GLN A 53 -20.21 -5.97 -33.40
N CYS A 54 -19.49 -5.39 -32.44
CA CYS A 54 -19.11 -6.06 -31.21
C CYS A 54 -20.34 -6.19 -30.29
N PRO A 55 -20.71 -7.39 -29.83
CA PRO A 55 -21.75 -7.57 -28.84
C PRO A 55 -21.45 -6.80 -27.56
N LYS A 56 -22.50 -6.24 -26.95
CA LYS A 56 -22.35 -5.42 -25.73
C LYS A 56 -21.68 -6.18 -24.59
N GLU A 57 -21.99 -7.45 -24.42
CA GLU A 57 -21.42 -8.31 -23.38
C GLU A 57 -19.92 -8.52 -23.58
N LEU A 58 -19.47 -8.72 -24.82
CA LEU A 58 -18.05 -8.82 -25.14
C LEU A 58 -17.31 -7.50 -24.85
N GLY A 59 -17.90 -6.36 -25.26
CA GLY A 59 -17.35 -5.04 -24.96
C GLY A 59 -17.22 -4.75 -23.45
N LEU A 60 -18.21 -5.18 -22.65
CA LEU A 60 -18.15 -5.07 -21.19
C LEU A 60 -17.10 -6.00 -20.57
N ALA A 61 -16.98 -7.24 -21.05
CA ALA A 61 -15.95 -8.16 -20.57
C ALA A 61 -14.54 -7.63 -20.84
N ILE A 62 -14.30 -7.04 -22.02
CA ILE A 62 -13.02 -6.37 -22.33
C ILE A 62 -12.76 -5.20 -21.37
N TRP A 63 -13.78 -4.39 -21.09
CA TRP A 63 -13.67 -3.27 -20.16
C TRP A 63 -13.33 -3.72 -18.73
N ASP A 64 -13.98 -4.77 -18.26
CA ASP A 64 -13.76 -5.32 -16.91
C ASP A 64 -12.37 -5.95 -16.82
N PHE A 65 -11.93 -6.68 -17.85
CA PHE A 65 -10.58 -7.19 -17.97
C PHE A 65 -9.54 -6.05 -17.93
N GLN A 66 -9.71 -5.01 -18.75
CA GLN A 66 -8.85 -3.84 -18.72
C GLN A 66 -8.84 -3.13 -17.37
N THR A 67 -9.98 -3.05 -16.69
CA THR A 67 -10.07 -2.46 -15.34
C THR A 67 -9.20 -3.23 -14.36
N ARG A 68 -9.28 -4.57 -14.38
CA ARG A 68 -8.50 -5.43 -13.48
C ARG A 68 -6.99 -5.33 -13.71
N TRP A 69 -6.61 -5.15 -14.97
CA TRP A 69 -5.21 -5.18 -15.41
C TRP A 69 -4.62 -3.79 -15.68
N LEU A 70 -5.35 -2.71 -15.39
CA LEU A 70 -4.88 -1.34 -15.55
C LEU A 70 -3.67 -1.10 -14.63
N GLY A 71 -2.56 -0.66 -15.21
CA GLY A 71 -1.29 -0.49 -14.49
C GLY A 71 -0.52 -1.80 -14.27
N LYS A 72 -1.09 -2.95 -14.63
CA LYS A 72 -0.51 -4.31 -14.51
C LYS A 72 -0.20 -4.90 -15.88
N GLY A 73 0.38 -4.09 -16.78
CA GLY A 73 0.63 -4.45 -18.18
C GLY A 73 -0.33 -3.79 -19.17
N ILE A 74 -1.52 -3.35 -18.73
CA ILE A 74 -2.43 -2.55 -19.55
C ILE A 74 -2.29 -1.05 -19.25
N LYS A 75 -2.09 -0.24 -20.29
CA LYS A 75 -1.84 1.20 -20.17
C LYS A 75 -3.10 2.06 -20.12
N LYS A 76 -4.22 1.57 -20.64
CA LYS A 76 -5.47 2.31 -20.75
C LYS A 76 -6.67 1.39 -20.62
N ARG A 77 -7.76 1.93 -20.07
CA ARG A 77 -9.08 1.31 -20.05
C ARG A 77 -10.01 2.11 -20.96
N ASP A 78 -10.19 1.64 -22.18
CA ASP A 78 -11.03 2.27 -23.18
C ASP A 78 -12.09 1.33 -23.77
N GLY A 79 -12.12 0.06 -23.34
CA GLY A 79 -13.04 -0.97 -23.82
C GLY A 79 -12.68 -1.52 -25.20
N VAL A 80 -11.45 -1.29 -25.68
CA VAL A 80 -10.98 -1.73 -26.99
C VAL A 80 -9.67 -2.53 -26.89
N VAL A 81 -9.63 -3.67 -27.55
CA VAL A 81 -8.41 -4.47 -27.78
C VAL A 81 -7.85 -4.08 -29.14
N ASP A 82 -6.76 -3.32 -29.16
CA ASP A 82 -6.07 -2.92 -30.39
C ASP A 82 -5.10 -4.01 -30.87
N PRO A 83 -4.92 -4.21 -32.20
CA PRO A 83 -3.85 -5.04 -32.75
C PRO A 83 -2.48 -4.60 -32.24
N GLY A 84 -1.67 -5.54 -31.72
CA GLY A 84 -0.38 -5.26 -31.09
C GLY A 84 -0.45 -4.42 -29.80
N GLY A 85 -1.64 -4.14 -29.29
CA GLY A 85 -1.84 -3.36 -28.08
C GLY A 85 -1.57 -4.14 -26.79
N SER A 86 -1.37 -3.40 -25.69
CA SER A 86 -1.12 -3.98 -24.37
C SER A 86 -2.23 -4.93 -23.88
N THR A 87 -3.48 -4.66 -24.25
CA THR A 87 -4.61 -5.52 -23.87
C THR A 87 -4.51 -6.88 -24.52
N LEU A 88 -4.16 -6.92 -25.82
CA LEU A 88 -4.02 -8.18 -26.56
C LEU A 88 -2.82 -8.99 -26.04
N ALA A 89 -1.70 -8.32 -25.78
CA ALA A 89 -0.53 -8.96 -25.19
C ALA A 89 -0.86 -9.63 -23.85
N GLN A 90 -1.61 -8.94 -22.98
CA GLN A 90 -2.02 -9.48 -21.69
C GLN A 90 -3.01 -10.65 -21.83
N LEU A 91 -3.97 -10.58 -22.75
CA LEU A 91 -4.90 -11.68 -23.01
C LEU A 91 -4.18 -12.94 -23.52
N ASN A 92 -3.27 -12.78 -24.48
CA ASN A 92 -2.47 -13.87 -25.02
C ASN A 92 -1.58 -14.53 -23.97
N LEU A 93 -0.95 -13.73 -23.13
CA LEU A 93 -0.13 -14.22 -22.03
C LEU A 93 -0.96 -15.09 -21.08
N LEU A 94 -2.08 -14.58 -20.57
CA LEU A 94 -2.88 -15.27 -19.56
C LEU A 94 -3.63 -16.50 -20.11
N SER A 95 -4.02 -16.48 -21.39
CA SER A 95 -4.76 -17.60 -22.01
C SER A 95 -3.90 -18.85 -22.22
N THR A 96 -2.58 -18.74 -22.14
CA THR A 96 -1.67 -19.90 -22.22
C THR A 96 -1.60 -20.70 -20.91
N GLY A 97 -2.28 -20.26 -19.86
CA GLY A 97 -2.12 -20.80 -18.51
C GLY A 97 -0.78 -20.41 -17.87
N ALA A 98 0.00 -19.53 -18.51
CA ALA A 98 1.12 -18.89 -17.87
C ALA A 98 0.62 -18.17 -16.62
N ALA A 99 1.30 -18.40 -15.49
CA ALA A 99 1.00 -17.71 -14.26
C ALA A 99 0.96 -16.20 -14.55
N PRO A 100 -0.07 -15.48 -14.05
CA PRO A 100 -0.17 -14.05 -14.28
C PRO A 100 1.13 -13.37 -13.90
N LEU A 101 1.80 -12.70 -14.84
CA LEU A 101 3.01 -11.92 -14.53
C LEU A 101 2.71 -10.87 -13.44
N ILE A 102 1.45 -10.43 -13.31
CA ILE A 102 1.04 -9.38 -12.37
C ILE A 102 -0.38 -9.67 -11.87
N GLY A 103 -0.60 -10.79 -11.17
CA GLY A 103 -1.87 -11.01 -10.46
C GLY A 103 -2.13 -9.92 -9.41
N PRO A 104 -3.28 -9.91 -8.71
CA PRO A 104 -3.34 -9.26 -7.40
C PRO A 104 -2.28 -9.94 -6.53
N GLY A 105 -1.12 -9.29 -6.33
CA GLY A 105 0.03 -9.87 -5.62
C GLY A 105 1.14 -10.53 -6.49
N GLY A 106 0.95 -10.70 -7.81
CA GLY A 106 1.90 -11.42 -8.66
C GLY A 106 3.13 -10.61 -9.07
N THR A 107 4.31 -11.25 -9.07
CA THR A 107 5.60 -10.64 -9.42
C THR A 107 5.90 -10.68 -10.91
N ASP A 108 6.17 -9.53 -11.52
CA ASP A 108 6.67 -9.41 -12.91
C ASP A 108 8.03 -10.12 -13.04
N PRO A 109 8.18 -11.20 -13.82
CA PRO A 109 9.46 -11.88 -14.00
C PRO A 109 10.41 -11.12 -14.95
N THR A 110 9.97 -10.04 -15.58
CA THR A 110 10.85 -9.05 -16.23
C THR A 110 11.28 -7.93 -15.28
N ALA A 111 10.70 -7.86 -14.08
CA ALA A 111 11.22 -7.02 -13.02
C ALA A 111 12.66 -7.42 -12.76
N ARG A 112 13.58 -6.45 -12.88
CA ARG A 112 14.91 -6.59 -12.28
C ARG A 112 14.74 -7.09 -10.86
N ALA A 113 15.49 -8.12 -10.48
CA ALA A 113 15.37 -8.77 -9.18
C ALA A 113 15.28 -7.72 -8.06
N ILE A 114 14.18 -7.72 -7.32
CA ILE A 114 14.06 -6.94 -6.10
C ILE A 114 14.90 -7.67 -5.06
N GLU A 115 16.04 -7.12 -4.72
CA GLU A 115 16.92 -7.67 -3.69
C GLU A 115 16.56 -7.05 -2.35
N VAL A 116 16.34 -7.89 -1.35
CA VAL A 116 16.10 -7.45 0.03
C VAL A 116 17.17 -8.04 0.92
N SER A 117 17.93 -7.18 1.60
CA SER A 117 18.82 -7.58 2.68
C SER A 117 18.31 -7.03 4.01
N LEU A 118 18.32 -7.86 5.04
CA LEU A 118 17.88 -7.52 6.38
C LEU A 118 19.08 -7.29 7.31
N GLU A 119 18.98 -6.24 8.11
CA GLU A 119 19.90 -5.95 9.21
C GLU A 119 19.08 -5.84 10.50
N SER A 120 19.42 -6.61 11.54
CA SER A 120 18.78 -6.44 12.85
C SER A 120 19.12 -5.07 13.43
N VAL A 121 18.13 -4.32 13.89
CA VAL A 121 18.38 -3.03 14.56
C VAL A 121 18.98 -3.31 15.94
N ASN A 122 20.21 -2.84 16.16
CA ASN A 122 20.99 -3.06 17.40
C ASN A 122 21.31 -4.52 17.75
N GLY A 123 21.23 -5.46 16.79
CA GLY A 123 21.65 -6.85 17.02
C GLY A 123 20.74 -7.66 17.94
N GLN A 124 19.52 -7.21 18.21
CA GLN A 124 18.63 -7.84 19.17
C GLN A 124 17.30 -8.28 18.55
N TYR A 125 16.92 -9.53 18.82
CA TYR A 125 15.63 -10.13 18.48
C TYR A 125 14.75 -10.15 19.73
N GLY A 126 13.45 -9.90 19.57
CA GLY A 126 12.48 -9.96 20.68
C GLY A 126 12.76 -8.95 21.81
N VAL A 127 13.25 -7.76 21.48
CA VAL A 127 13.48 -6.70 22.48
C VAL A 127 12.15 -6.28 23.07
N VAL A 128 12.08 -6.18 24.40
CA VAL A 128 10.91 -5.64 25.09
C VAL A 128 10.87 -4.13 24.88
N ILE A 129 9.94 -3.68 24.04
CA ILE A 129 9.72 -2.25 23.80
C ILE A 129 8.65 -1.75 24.74
N THR A 130 8.96 -0.70 25.51
CA THR A 130 8.00 -0.02 26.38
C THR A 130 7.55 1.28 25.74
N ASN A 131 6.26 1.38 25.39
CA ASN A 131 5.67 2.57 24.79
C ASN A 131 4.53 3.12 25.65
N PRO A 132 4.41 4.45 25.79
CA PRO A 132 3.21 5.07 26.34
C PRO A 132 2.11 5.08 25.27
N VAL A 133 0.91 4.63 25.62
CA VAL A 133 -0.25 4.60 24.71
C VAL A 133 -1.50 5.18 25.36
N VAL A 134 -2.52 5.53 24.57
CA VAL A 134 -3.87 5.77 25.09
C VAL A 134 -4.74 4.55 24.82
N ALA A 135 -5.36 3.98 25.85
CA ALA A 135 -6.06 2.70 25.72
C ALA A 135 -7.47 2.80 25.13
N ASN A 136 -8.11 3.97 25.20
CA ASN A 136 -9.49 4.15 24.80
C ASN A 136 -9.78 5.61 24.36
N LEU A 137 -10.14 5.78 23.08
CA LEU A 137 -10.49 7.10 22.52
C LEU A 137 -11.93 7.53 22.79
N SER A 138 -12.73 6.77 23.53
CA SER A 138 -14.06 7.22 23.96
C SER A 138 -14.03 7.99 25.30
N GLU A 139 -12.92 7.94 26.04
CA GLU A 139 -12.85 8.62 27.34
C GLU A 139 -12.82 10.16 27.21
N PRO A 140 -13.59 10.90 28.01
CA PRO A 140 -13.57 12.38 27.97
C PRO A 140 -12.21 12.96 28.34
N VAL A 141 -11.40 12.23 29.11
CA VAL A 141 -10.00 12.55 29.39
C VAL A 141 -9.17 11.31 29.16
N LEU A 142 -8.23 11.38 28.21
CA LEU A 142 -7.35 10.28 27.85
C LEU A 142 -6.36 9.98 28.97
N ARG A 143 -6.09 8.70 29.17
CA ARG A 143 -5.11 8.19 30.14
C ARG A 143 -4.01 7.49 29.40
N GLU A 144 -2.79 7.81 29.81
CA GLU A 144 -1.60 7.10 29.38
C GLU A 144 -1.49 5.78 30.13
N VAL A 145 -1.22 4.70 29.39
CA VAL A 145 -0.90 3.39 29.96
C VAL A 145 0.42 2.88 29.36
N PRO A 146 1.26 2.20 30.16
CA PRO A 146 2.47 1.59 29.62
C PRO A 146 2.12 0.30 28.87
N LEU A 147 2.76 0.09 27.74
CA LEU A 147 2.68 -1.13 26.95
C LEU A 147 4.09 -1.69 26.76
N ALA A 148 4.33 -2.93 27.21
CA ALA A 148 5.65 -3.56 27.15
C ALA A 148 5.56 -4.94 26.48
N LEU A 149 6.13 -5.08 25.28
CA LEU A 149 6.02 -6.31 24.49
C LEU A 149 7.30 -6.62 23.70
N PRO A 150 7.61 -7.92 23.50
CA PRO A 150 8.76 -8.34 22.71
C PRO A 150 8.50 -8.14 21.21
N VAL A 151 9.41 -7.42 20.55
CA VAL A 151 9.35 -7.12 19.12
C VAL A 151 10.74 -7.30 18.51
N SER A 152 10.80 -7.94 17.35
CA SER A 152 12.01 -7.98 16.53
C SER A 152 12.02 -6.80 15.55
N LEU A 153 13.11 -6.03 15.55
CA LEU A 153 13.25 -4.84 14.72
C LEU A 153 14.29 -5.10 13.63
N TYR A 154 13.91 -4.82 12.39
CA TYR A 154 14.77 -4.97 11.23
C TYR A 154 14.85 -3.66 10.45
N ARG A 155 16.01 -3.45 9.84
CA ARG A 155 16.23 -2.48 8.79
C ARG A 155 16.43 -3.24 7.50
N CYS A 156 15.52 -3.03 6.55
CA CYS A 156 15.52 -3.69 5.25
C CYS A 156 16.12 -2.74 4.23
N LYS A 157 17.22 -3.12 3.61
CA LYS A 157 17.70 -2.46 2.39
C LYS A 157 17.10 -3.15 1.18
N VAL A 158 16.36 -2.39 0.39
CA VAL A 158 15.72 -2.86 -0.83
C VAL A 158 16.47 -2.29 -2.03
N ARG A 159 17.04 -3.14 -2.88
CA ARG A 159 17.57 -2.71 -4.18
C ARG A 159 16.56 -3.01 -5.28
N LYS A 160 16.18 -1.97 -6.03
CA LYS A 160 15.26 -2.06 -7.16
C LYS A 160 15.61 -1.00 -8.20
N ASN A 161 15.62 -1.39 -9.47
CA ASN A 161 15.90 -0.49 -10.59
C ASN A 161 17.21 0.32 -10.45
N GLY A 162 18.24 -0.32 -9.88
CA GLY A 162 19.56 0.30 -9.64
C GLY A 162 19.60 1.30 -8.48
N ARG A 163 18.52 1.44 -7.71
CA ARG A 163 18.41 2.32 -6.54
C ARG A 163 18.31 1.51 -5.26
N SER A 164 18.73 2.12 -4.15
CA SER A 164 18.56 1.57 -2.80
C SER A 164 17.49 2.35 -2.04
N PHE A 165 16.59 1.62 -1.40
CA PHE A 165 15.55 2.13 -0.52
C PHE A 165 15.66 1.46 0.84
N TRP A 166 15.09 2.09 1.87
CA TRP A 166 15.14 1.60 3.24
C TRP A 166 13.74 1.50 3.85
N ILE A 167 13.46 0.35 4.46
CA ILE A 167 12.20 0.07 5.17
C ILE A 167 12.54 -0.47 6.55
N GLY A 168 12.02 0.15 7.60
CA GLY A 168 12.03 -0.42 8.93
C GLY A 168 10.93 -1.47 9.06
N ALA A 169 11.18 -2.59 9.70
CA ALA A 169 10.17 -3.60 10.00
C ALA A 169 10.14 -3.91 11.49
N ALA A 170 8.95 -3.91 12.08
CA ALA A 170 8.73 -4.34 13.45
C ALA A 170 7.81 -5.56 13.41
N VAL A 171 8.34 -6.69 13.88
CA VAL A 171 7.68 -7.99 13.86
C VAL A 171 7.44 -8.41 15.31
N PRO A 172 6.19 -8.37 15.80
CA PRO A 172 5.86 -8.90 17.11
C PRO A 172 6.30 -10.36 17.25
N VAL A 173 6.85 -10.74 18.40
CA VAL A 173 7.19 -12.15 18.63
C VAL A 173 5.91 -12.99 18.58
N GLY A 174 5.94 -14.06 17.79
CA GLY A 174 4.77 -14.93 17.58
C GLY A 174 3.90 -14.56 16.38
N THR A 175 4.31 -13.60 15.54
CA THR A 175 3.67 -13.37 14.23
C THR A 175 3.80 -14.61 13.33
N LEU A 176 2.66 -15.14 12.90
CA LEU A 176 2.56 -16.33 12.04
C LEU A 176 2.05 -16.00 10.63
N ASP A 177 1.28 -14.93 10.52
CA ASP A 177 0.66 -14.48 9.28
C ASP A 177 1.42 -13.29 8.70
N TYR A 178 1.88 -13.45 7.46
CA TYR A 178 2.61 -12.44 6.68
C TYR A 178 1.80 -11.98 5.46
N THR A 179 0.52 -12.38 5.35
CA THR A 179 -0.40 -11.98 4.28
C THR A 179 -1.03 -10.60 4.55
N GLY A 180 -0.97 -10.13 5.80
CA GLY A 180 -1.39 -8.78 6.20
C GLY A 180 -0.22 -7.93 6.68
N VAL A 181 -0.27 -6.63 6.37
CA VAL A 181 0.74 -5.67 6.81
C VAL A 181 0.14 -4.30 7.12
N GLN A 182 0.69 -3.63 8.12
CA GLN A 182 0.45 -2.21 8.39
C GLN A 182 1.66 -1.39 7.95
N LEU A 183 1.45 -0.36 7.11
CA LEU A 183 2.47 0.63 6.79
C LEU A 183 2.24 1.89 7.62
N TYR A 184 3.33 2.43 8.19
CA TYR A 184 3.33 3.72 8.85
C TYR A 184 4.24 4.71 8.13
N PHE A 185 3.66 5.79 7.62
CA PHE A 185 4.38 6.89 6.98
C PHE A 185 4.74 7.96 8.01
N HIS A 186 6.04 8.06 8.30
CA HIS A 186 6.60 9.05 9.22
C HIS A 186 6.47 10.48 8.65
N PRO A 187 6.52 11.53 9.50
CA PRO A 187 6.63 12.91 9.05
C PRO A 187 7.85 13.12 8.15
N THR A 188 7.77 14.09 7.23
CA THR A 188 8.88 14.43 6.34
C THR A 188 10.20 14.64 7.10
N PRO A 189 11.35 14.20 6.55
CA PRO A 189 12.66 14.35 7.16
C PRO A 189 13.02 15.80 7.49
N THR A 190 12.46 16.76 6.75
CA THR A 190 12.48 18.18 7.10
C THR A 190 11.11 18.61 7.57
N ASN A 191 10.99 19.07 8.81
CA ASN A 191 9.74 19.62 9.35
C ASN A 191 10.02 20.72 10.38
N GLY A 192 9.10 21.69 10.50
CA GLY A 192 9.26 22.81 11.44
C GLY A 192 10.53 23.66 11.24
N GLY A 193 11.07 23.69 10.01
CA GLY A 193 12.36 24.36 9.72
C GLY A 193 13.60 23.58 10.16
N VAL A 194 13.45 22.38 10.71
CA VAL A 194 14.54 21.51 11.17
C VAL A 194 14.72 20.36 10.19
N VAL A 195 15.98 20.10 9.81
CA VAL A 195 16.37 18.91 9.05
C VAL A 195 16.67 17.79 10.04
N HIS A 196 15.78 16.82 10.14
CA HIS A 196 15.94 15.65 11.01
C HIS A 196 16.74 14.53 10.37
N ALA A 197 16.72 14.42 9.04
CA ALA A 197 17.57 13.54 8.25
C ALA A 197 17.76 14.14 6.85
N ALA A 198 19.00 14.14 6.35
CA ALA A 198 19.32 14.72 5.06
C ALA A 198 19.33 13.64 3.96
N ASP A 199 18.77 13.95 2.79
CA ASP A 199 18.74 13.02 1.66
C ASP A 199 20.13 12.51 1.23
N PRO A 200 21.23 13.30 1.29
CA PRO A 200 22.58 12.78 0.98
C PRO A 200 23.04 11.62 1.87
N ASP A 201 22.55 11.54 3.11
CA ASP A 201 22.89 10.47 4.05
C ASP A 201 22.06 9.19 3.84
N TYR A 202 21.06 9.23 2.94
CA TYR A 202 20.08 8.16 2.79
C TYR A 202 20.71 6.86 2.26
N ALA A 203 21.66 6.95 1.32
CA ALA A 203 22.25 5.77 0.68
C ALA A 203 22.97 4.84 1.69
N SER A 204 23.60 5.43 2.71
CA SER A 204 24.25 4.71 3.82
C SER A 204 23.33 4.53 5.04
N PHE A 205 22.11 5.07 4.99
CA PHE A 205 21.21 5.19 6.14
C PHE A 205 21.87 5.89 7.35
N GLY A 206 22.75 6.85 7.07
CA GLY A 206 23.54 7.55 8.06
C GLY A 206 22.81 8.72 8.73
N GLY A 207 23.53 9.37 9.65
CA GLY A 207 23.12 10.63 10.27
C GLY A 207 21.72 10.56 10.90
N GLY A 208 20.86 11.47 10.47
CA GLY A 208 19.50 11.59 10.98
C GLY A 208 18.55 10.44 10.65
N TRP A 209 18.87 9.59 9.66
CA TRP A 209 18.03 8.45 9.31
C TRP A 209 17.98 7.45 10.46
N ALA A 210 19.15 6.94 10.89
CA ALA A 210 19.27 6.10 12.06
C ALA A 210 19.05 6.88 13.38
N GLY A 211 19.56 8.11 13.48
CA GLY A 211 19.55 8.86 14.75
C GLY A 211 18.23 9.54 15.10
N SER A 212 17.33 9.73 14.14
CA SER A 212 16.11 10.53 14.33
C SER A 212 14.87 9.88 13.73
N ILE A 213 14.89 9.51 12.45
CA ILE A 213 13.70 8.99 11.76
C ILE A 213 13.42 7.53 12.17
N GLU A 214 14.45 6.71 12.36
CA GLU A 214 14.28 5.29 12.75
C GLU A 214 13.54 5.12 14.09
N ARG A 215 13.51 6.13 14.96
CA ARG A 215 12.77 6.08 16.25
C ARG A 215 11.29 5.76 16.11
N TYR A 216 10.67 6.08 14.96
CA TYR A 216 9.27 5.76 14.72
C TYR A 216 9.04 4.24 14.66
N LEU A 217 10.06 3.47 14.28
CA LEU A 217 9.97 2.02 14.17
C LEU A 217 9.69 1.33 15.51
N PRO A 218 10.53 1.44 16.56
CA PRO A 218 10.22 0.83 17.86
C PRO A 218 8.95 1.41 18.47
N MET A 219 8.73 2.73 18.32
CA MET A 219 7.57 3.38 18.92
C MET A 219 6.23 2.91 18.34
N ILE A 220 6.10 2.87 17.02
CA ILE A 220 4.84 2.45 16.37
C ILE A 220 4.75 0.93 16.34
N GLY A 221 5.88 0.24 16.15
CA GLY A 221 5.97 -1.21 16.15
C GLY A 221 5.53 -1.82 17.47
N GLY A 222 6.03 -1.31 18.60
CA GLY A 222 5.60 -1.78 19.92
C GLY A 222 4.13 -1.49 20.20
N GLN A 223 3.55 -0.43 19.62
CA GLN A 223 2.10 -0.17 19.72
C GLN A 223 1.28 -1.17 18.92
N LEU A 224 1.66 -1.46 17.68
CA LEU A 224 0.97 -2.47 16.88
C LEU A 224 1.01 -3.83 17.58
N ALA A 225 2.18 -4.21 18.09
CA ALA A 225 2.40 -5.46 18.82
C ALA A 225 1.42 -5.66 19.97
N GLY A 226 1.02 -4.58 20.65
CA GLY A 226 0.05 -4.65 21.75
C GLY A 226 -1.40 -4.76 21.37
N VAL A 227 -1.69 -4.65 20.08
CA VAL A 227 -3.04 -4.85 19.57
C VAL A 227 -3.14 -6.19 18.87
N ARG A 228 -2.16 -6.56 18.05
CA ARG A 228 -2.16 -7.81 17.28
C ARG A 228 -0.75 -8.21 16.81
N PRO A 229 -0.49 -9.51 16.63
CA PRO A 229 0.79 -10.01 16.14
C PRO A 229 0.93 -9.84 14.62
N MET A 230 0.97 -8.60 14.14
CA MET A 230 1.06 -8.23 12.72
C MET A 230 2.35 -7.47 12.43
N VAL A 231 2.90 -7.64 11.23
CA VAL A 231 4.07 -6.88 10.76
C VAL A 231 3.71 -5.40 10.56
N LEU A 232 4.51 -4.52 11.16
CA LEU A 232 4.57 -3.11 10.81
C LEU A 232 5.75 -2.87 9.87
N LEU A 233 5.51 -2.17 8.75
CA LEU A 233 6.54 -1.58 7.92
C LEU A 233 6.54 -0.05 8.07
N THR A 234 7.72 0.54 8.22
CA THR A 234 7.94 1.99 8.21
C THR A 234 8.85 2.32 7.02
N PRO A 235 8.29 2.70 5.87
CA PRO A 235 9.08 3.13 4.73
C PRO A 235 9.83 4.42 5.09
N PHE A 236 11.16 4.42 4.98
CA PHE A 236 11.96 5.62 5.24
C PHE A 236 12.02 6.46 3.97
N MET A 237 11.17 7.48 3.89
CA MET A 237 10.92 8.27 2.69
C MET A 237 11.74 9.56 2.70
N THR A 238 12.51 9.80 1.62
CA THR A 238 13.32 11.02 1.41
C THR A 238 12.46 12.25 1.15
N MET A 239 13.06 13.43 1.26
CA MET A 239 12.40 14.66 0.78
C MET A 239 12.18 14.59 -0.73
N ALA A 240 13.12 14.06 -1.49
CA ALA A 240 13.00 13.84 -2.94
C ALA A 240 11.78 12.98 -3.33
N ALA A 241 11.38 12.00 -2.52
CA ALA A 241 10.22 11.16 -2.79
C ALA A 241 8.89 11.94 -2.87
N MET A 242 8.85 13.18 -2.37
CA MET A 242 7.68 14.06 -2.48
C MET A 242 7.50 14.71 -3.85
N SER A 243 8.47 14.61 -4.75
CA SER A 243 8.41 15.26 -6.07
C SER A 243 8.98 14.40 -7.20
N ASP A 244 9.95 13.54 -6.92
CA ASP A 244 10.54 12.61 -7.87
C ASP A 244 9.90 11.21 -7.74
N GLY A 245 9.21 10.77 -8.80
CA GLY A 245 8.62 9.44 -8.88
C GLY A 245 9.66 8.32 -8.72
N ALA A 246 10.90 8.53 -9.14
CA ALA A 246 11.95 7.53 -9.02
C ALA A 246 12.58 7.50 -7.61
N ALA A 247 12.41 8.56 -6.80
CA ALA A 247 12.78 8.56 -5.38
C ALA A 247 11.69 7.95 -4.50
N ASN A 248 10.45 7.86 -5.00
CA ASN A 248 9.38 7.13 -4.35
C ASN A 248 9.50 5.62 -4.62
N MET A 249 9.83 4.86 -3.57
CA MET A 249 10.06 3.41 -3.66
C MET A 249 8.86 2.59 -4.17
N PHE A 250 7.65 3.16 -4.18
CA PHE A 250 6.43 2.46 -4.56
C PHE A 250 5.98 2.69 -6.00
N THR A 251 6.51 3.70 -6.71
CA THR A 251 6.03 4.11 -8.04
C THR A 251 6.07 2.97 -9.07
N GLU A 252 7.03 2.07 -8.96
CA GLU A 252 7.19 0.91 -9.83
C GLU A 252 7.26 -0.34 -8.96
N GLN A 253 6.49 -1.39 -9.28
CA GLN A 253 6.54 -2.67 -8.56
C GLN A 253 6.35 -2.53 -7.04
N GLY A 254 5.41 -1.70 -6.61
CA GLY A 254 5.19 -1.39 -5.20
C GLY A 254 4.71 -2.61 -4.41
N VAL A 255 3.82 -3.42 -4.99
CA VAL A 255 3.27 -4.63 -4.34
C VAL A 255 4.32 -5.73 -4.28
N GLU A 256 5.02 -5.95 -5.38
CA GLU A 256 6.09 -6.94 -5.52
C GLU A 256 7.22 -6.66 -4.53
N MET A 257 7.55 -5.38 -4.34
CA MET A 257 8.52 -4.97 -3.33
C MET A 257 8.06 -5.30 -1.91
N LEU A 258 6.79 -5.03 -1.59
CA LEU A 258 6.24 -5.37 -0.28
C LEU A 258 6.22 -6.89 -0.07
N ASN A 259 5.80 -7.68 -1.07
CA ASN A 259 5.86 -9.14 -1.03
C ASN A 259 7.30 -9.65 -0.81
N ALA A 260 8.29 -9.08 -1.50
CA ALA A 260 9.69 -9.44 -1.32
C ALA A 260 10.20 -9.14 0.10
N VAL A 261 9.80 -8.01 0.68
CA VAL A 261 10.13 -7.65 2.07
C VAL A 261 9.47 -8.61 3.06
N MET A 262 8.17 -8.88 2.89
CA MET A 262 7.44 -9.82 3.75
C MET A 262 8.02 -11.24 3.67
N ALA A 263 8.39 -11.70 2.48
CA ALA A 263 9.06 -12.98 2.28
C ALA A 263 10.44 -13.04 2.98
N ALA A 264 11.21 -11.95 2.94
CA ALA A 264 12.47 -11.88 3.67
C ALA A 264 12.26 -11.95 5.19
N LEU A 265 11.28 -11.21 5.73
CA LEU A 265 10.95 -11.20 7.16
C LEU A 265 10.42 -12.56 7.65
N GLN A 266 9.62 -13.25 6.85
CA GLN A 266 9.12 -14.59 7.17
C GLN A 266 10.27 -15.60 7.26
N ARG A 267 11.20 -15.58 6.28
CA ARG A 267 12.40 -16.44 6.30
C ARG A 267 13.26 -16.18 7.54
N GLU A 268 13.48 -14.91 7.87
CA GLU A 268 14.26 -14.51 9.06
C GLU A 268 13.62 -14.97 10.37
N SER A 269 12.29 -15.10 10.39
CA SER A 269 11.55 -15.57 11.56
C SER A 269 11.56 -17.11 11.68
N ASN A 270 12.34 -17.81 10.85
CA ASN A 270 12.42 -19.28 10.73
C ASN A 270 11.09 -19.97 10.38
N TRP A 271 10.16 -19.23 9.74
CA TRP A 271 8.93 -19.81 9.22
C TRP A 271 9.14 -20.28 7.79
N THR A 272 9.16 -21.60 7.59
CA THR A 272 9.28 -22.25 6.29
C THR A 272 7.90 -22.57 5.72
N MET A 273 7.16 -21.53 5.35
CA MET A 273 5.95 -21.66 4.54
C MET A 273 6.17 -21.12 3.13
N ASN A 274 5.19 -21.32 2.25
CA ASN A 274 5.15 -20.65 0.95
C ASN A 274 5.38 -19.14 1.13
N ALA A 275 6.09 -18.52 0.18
CA ALA A 275 6.29 -17.08 0.18
C ALA A 275 4.95 -16.37 0.37
N PRO A 276 4.88 -15.36 1.24
CA PRO A 276 3.62 -14.71 1.55
C PRO A 276 3.12 -13.97 0.32
N ASP A 277 1.83 -14.11 0.05
CA ASP A 277 1.13 -13.29 -0.93
C ASP A 277 0.25 -12.30 -0.16
N LEU A 278 0.62 -11.01 -0.20
CA LEU A 278 -0.10 -9.95 0.50
C LEU A 278 -1.55 -9.88 0.04
N GLN A 279 -2.47 -10.05 0.99
CA GLN A 279 -3.93 -9.99 0.79
C GLN A 279 -4.52 -8.66 1.26
N GLN A 280 -3.87 -8.01 2.24
CA GLN A 280 -4.36 -6.79 2.86
C GLN A 280 -3.26 -5.86 3.33
N ILE A 281 -3.45 -4.58 3.05
CA ILE A 281 -2.55 -3.49 3.43
C ILE A 281 -3.37 -2.45 4.18
N GLY A 282 -2.97 -2.19 5.43
CA GLY A 282 -3.36 -0.96 6.13
C GLY A 282 -2.29 0.09 5.95
N VAL A 283 -2.70 1.34 5.78
CA VAL A 283 -1.76 2.47 5.73
C VAL A 283 -2.14 3.53 6.75
N THR A 284 -1.16 3.98 7.51
CA THR A 284 -1.30 5.07 8.46
C THR A 284 -0.26 6.15 8.16
N SER A 285 -0.61 7.42 8.31
CA SER A 285 0.36 8.52 8.25
C SER A 285 0.25 9.44 9.46
N PHE A 286 1.33 10.16 9.74
CA PHE A 286 1.34 11.22 10.73
C PHE A 286 1.90 12.52 10.14
N SER A 287 1.23 13.65 10.44
CA SER A 287 1.69 14.99 10.10
C SER A 287 1.95 15.15 8.59
N SER A 288 3.10 15.67 8.18
CA SER A 288 3.49 15.81 6.76
C SER A 288 3.70 14.48 6.02
N GLY A 289 3.72 13.34 6.72
CA GLY A 289 3.82 12.00 6.12
C GLY A 289 2.62 11.63 5.24
N ILE A 290 1.52 12.39 5.33
CA ILE A 290 0.34 12.22 4.48
C ILE A 290 0.66 12.29 2.98
N GLU A 291 1.67 13.08 2.60
CA GLU A 291 2.08 13.16 1.19
C GLU A 291 2.71 11.87 0.68
N TYR A 292 3.47 11.17 1.53
CA TYR A 292 3.98 9.83 1.19
C TYR A 292 2.84 8.82 1.10
N LEU A 293 1.88 8.87 2.01
CA LEU A 293 0.70 8.00 1.99
C LEU A 293 -0.11 8.18 0.70
N ARG A 294 -0.34 9.41 0.24
CA ARG A 294 -1.08 9.65 -1.01
C ARG A 294 -0.35 9.13 -2.23
N ARG A 295 0.97 9.30 -2.26
CA ARG A 295 1.83 8.72 -3.32
C ARG A 295 1.80 7.20 -3.30
N PHE A 296 1.78 6.60 -2.11
CA PHE A 296 1.59 5.17 -1.95
C PHE A 296 0.22 4.72 -2.47
N ILE A 297 -0.88 5.39 -2.10
CA ILE A 297 -2.22 5.09 -2.61
C ILE A 297 -2.28 5.22 -4.13
N SER A 298 -1.66 6.26 -4.71
CA SER A 298 -1.61 6.43 -6.16
C SER A 298 -0.89 5.28 -6.86
N ALA A 299 0.14 4.70 -6.24
CA ALA A 299 0.93 3.64 -6.84
C ALA A 299 0.37 2.23 -6.58
N VAL A 300 -0.15 2.00 -5.37
CA VAL A 300 -0.56 0.67 -4.88
C VAL A 300 -2.07 0.52 -4.81
N GLY A 301 -2.84 1.60 -4.70
CA GLY A 301 -4.31 1.58 -4.66
C GLY A 301 -4.98 0.77 -5.79
N PRO A 302 -4.53 0.88 -7.06
CA PRO A 302 -5.07 0.06 -8.15
C PRO A 302 -4.95 -1.45 -7.97
N SER A 303 -4.09 -1.93 -7.05
CA SER A 303 -4.01 -3.35 -6.71
C SER A 303 -5.26 -3.87 -6.01
N GLY A 304 -6.03 -2.99 -5.33
CA GLY A 304 -7.15 -3.36 -4.46
C GLY A 304 -6.74 -3.94 -3.11
N LEU A 305 -5.43 -3.98 -2.80
CA LEU A 305 -4.91 -4.54 -1.55
C LEU A 305 -5.04 -3.58 -0.35
N ILE A 306 -5.13 -2.26 -0.60
CA ILE A 306 -5.32 -1.28 0.47
C ILE A 306 -6.75 -1.43 1.01
N ARG A 307 -6.87 -1.85 2.27
CA ARG A 307 -8.18 -2.03 2.95
C ARG A 307 -8.46 -0.97 3.99
N GLU A 308 -7.44 -0.27 4.46
CA GLU A 308 -7.58 0.79 5.46
C GLU A 308 -6.63 1.95 5.21
N VAL A 309 -7.11 3.17 5.40
CA VAL A 309 -6.35 4.41 5.35
C VAL A 309 -6.60 5.19 6.65
N ILE A 310 -5.54 5.47 7.40
CA ILE A 310 -5.61 6.22 8.66
C ILE A 310 -4.72 7.46 8.60
N GLU A 311 -5.31 8.61 8.94
CA GLU A 311 -4.59 9.85 9.12
C GLU A 311 -4.53 10.22 10.60
N LEU A 312 -3.32 10.26 11.14
CA LEU A 312 -3.08 10.82 12.45
C LEU A 312 -2.76 12.30 12.32
N ASP A 313 -3.50 13.09 13.09
CA ASP A 313 -3.35 14.55 13.18
C ASP A 313 -3.75 15.33 11.91
N ALA A 314 -4.84 14.90 11.28
CA ALA A 314 -5.38 15.50 10.04
C ALA A 314 -5.68 17.01 10.16
N SER A 315 -5.92 17.53 11.37
CA SER A 315 -6.28 18.94 11.58
C SER A 315 -5.12 19.93 11.48
N PHE A 316 -3.86 19.51 11.60
CA PHE A 316 -2.71 20.44 11.51
C PHE A 316 -2.28 20.71 10.08
N ASN A 317 -2.76 19.91 9.13
CA ASN A 317 -2.40 20.11 7.76
C ASN A 317 -3.33 21.14 7.09
N HIS A 318 -3.04 22.41 7.31
CA HIS A 318 -3.80 23.54 6.73
C HIS A 318 -3.88 23.49 5.19
N ARG A 319 -3.03 22.70 4.54
CA ARG A 319 -3.02 22.52 3.08
C ARG A 319 -4.05 21.50 2.59
N TYR A 320 -4.65 20.70 3.47
CA TYR A 320 -5.46 19.54 3.06
C TYR A 320 -6.91 19.62 3.53
N PRO A 321 -7.83 19.03 2.76
CA PRO A 321 -9.26 19.11 3.03
C PRO A 321 -9.60 18.55 4.41
N ALA A 322 -10.72 19.01 4.96
CA ALA A 322 -11.26 18.51 6.22
C ALA A 322 -11.79 17.06 6.15
N ALA A 323 -11.44 16.31 5.11
CA ALA A 323 -11.91 14.96 4.83
C ALA A 323 -10.76 13.95 4.85
N PRO A 324 -10.99 12.72 5.35
CA PRO A 324 -10.01 11.65 5.28
C PRO A 324 -9.55 11.37 3.85
N THR A 325 -8.28 11.04 3.65
CA THR A 325 -7.78 10.52 2.37
C THR A 325 -8.50 9.22 2.03
N LEU A 326 -8.98 9.15 0.80
CA LEU A 326 -9.77 8.04 0.29
C LEU A 326 -8.91 7.12 -0.57
N CYS A 327 -9.17 5.82 -0.49
CA CYS A 327 -8.75 4.82 -1.44
C CYS A 327 -9.97 3.96 -1.78
N GLU A 328 -10.17 3.66 -3.07
CA GLU A 328 -11.32 2.86 -3.50
C GLU A 328 -11.35 1.50 -2.79
N GLY A 329 -12.49 1.15 -2.20
CA GLY A 329 -12.67 -0.10 -1.45
C GLY A 329 -12.02 -0.14 -0.05
N ALA A 330 -11.35 0.93 0.39
CA ALA A 330 -10.74 1.00 1.72
C ALA A 330 -11.63 1.76 2.72
N VAL A 331 -11.52 1.38 4.01
CA VAL A 331 -12.06 2.17 5.11
C VAL A 331 -11.12 3.32 5.42
N SER A 332 -11.64 4.55 5.41
CA SER A 332 -10.84 5.76 5.72
C SER A 332 -11.19 6.34 7.09
N LYS A 333 -10.16 6.63 7.90
CA LYS A 333 -10.28 7.25 9.22
C LYS A 333 -9.32 8.43 9.33
N ALA A 334 -9.75 9.48 10.02
CA ALA A 334 -8.91 10.64 10.32
C ALA A 334 -9.09 11.06 11.78
N TYR A 335 -7.97 11.33 12.46
CA TYR A 335 -7.93 11.79 13.84
C TYR A 335 -7.39 13.22 13.87
N GLY A 336 -8.10 14.16 14.49
CA GLY A 336 -7.69 15.57 14.54
C GLY A 336 -8.11 16.29 15.81
N GLN A 337 -7.49 17.43 16.11
CA GLN A 337 -7.78 18.24 17.30
C GLN A 337 -8.93 19.23 17.10
N ARG A 338 -9.13 19.65 15.84
CA ARG A 338 -10.14 20.64 15.49
C ARG A 338 -11.50 19.97 15.37
N GLU A 339 -12.44 20.42 16.17
CA GLU A 339 -13.84 20.08 15.99
C GLU A 339 -14.35 20.68 14.67
N LEU A 340 -14.96 19.84 13.84
CA LEU A 340 -15.57 20.25 12.58
C LEU A 340 -17.07 20.44 12.81
N ARG A 341 -17.65 21.50 12.25
CA ARG A 341 -19.11 21.74 12.32
C ARG A 341 -19.92 20.58 11.71
N SER A 342 -19.37 19.96 10.67
CA SER A 342 -19.95 18.80 9.98
C SER A 342 -18.81 17.81 9.71
N PRO A 343 -18.44 16.95 10.68
CA PRO A 343 -17.35 16.00 10.49
C PRO A 343 -17.74 14.96 9.42
N PRO A 344 -16.89 14.70 8.43
CA PRO A 344 -17.16 13.65 7.46
C PRO A 344 -17.09 12.26 8.10
N PRO A 345 -17.67 11.22 7.47
CA PRO A 345 -17.52 9.84 7.92
C PRO A 345 -16.05 9.47 8.14
N GLY A 346 -15.76 8.78 9.24
CA GLY A 346 -14.41 8.38 9.62
C GLY A 346 -13.60 9.45 10.38
N TRP A 347 -14.13 10.66 10.58
CA TRP A 347 -13.47 11.70 11.38
C TRP A 347 -13.67 11.50 12.89
N THR A 348 -12.58 11.57 13.65
CA THR A 348 -12.57 11.52 15.13
C THR A 348 -11.87 12.75 15.69
N THR A 349 -12.57 13.51 16.54
CA THR A 349 -12.02 14.70 17.21
C THR A 349 -11.38 14.33 18.57
N LEU A 350 -10.09 14.62 18.69
CA LEU A 350 -9.27 14.47 19.89
C LEU A 350 -8.88 15.85 20.42
N ALA A 351 -9.85 16.56 21.00
CA ALA A 351 -9.66 17.92 21.48
C ALA A 351 -8.49 18.04 22.48
N PRO A 352 -7.71 19.15 22.48
CA PRO A 352 -6.52 19.30 23.33
C PRO A 352 -6.77 19.07 24.82
N HIS A 353 -7.94 19.46 25.34
CA HIS A 353 -8.27 19.28 26.76
C HIS A 353 -8.34 17.81 27.19
N ARG A 354 -8.53 16.87 26.25
CA ARG A 354 -8.58 15.43 26.56
C ARG A 354 -7.21 14.88 26.95
N TRP A 355 -6.13 15.55 26.55
CA TRP A 355 -4.74 15.13 26.78
C TRP A 355 -4.17 15.62 28.13
N LYS A 356 -4.96 16.31 28.95
CA LYS A 356 -4.52 16.91 30.22
C LYS A 356 -3.82 15.94 31.19
N LYS A 357 -4.12 14.64 31.13
CA LYS A 357 -3.53 13.60 32.00
C LYS A 357 -2.43 12.78 31.33
N VAL A 358 -2.17 13.04 30.05
CA VAL A 358 -1.11 12.39 29.28
C VAL A 358 0.16 13.20 29.48
N LYS A 359 1.15 12.60 30.14
CA LYS A 359 2.39 13.30 30.52
C LYS A 359 3.47 13.09 29.46
N SER A 360 3.51 11.91 28.87
CA SER A 360 4.40 11.63 27.75
C SER A 360 4.15 12.61 26.61
N PHE A 361 5.24 13.13 26.06
CA PHE A 361 5.26 14.12 24.98
C PHE A 361 4.52 15.44 25.25
N ALA A 362 4.08 15.73 26.49
CA ALA A 362 3.39 16.98 26.81
C ALA A 362 4.22 18.22 26.46
N ALA A 363 5.55 18.17 26.71
CA ALA A 363 6.49 19.24 26.34
C ALA A 363 6.65 19.43 24.82
N LYS A 364 6.19 18.47 24.00
CA LYS A 364 6.18 18.52 22.53
C LYS A 364 4.81 18.93 21.98
N GLY A 365 3.85 19.21 22.86
CA GLY A 365 2.50 19.65 22.53
C GLY A 365 1.56 18.53 22.06
N THR A 366 0.27 18.87 21.98
CA THR A 366 -0.81 17.94 21.59
C THR A 366 -0.59 17.28 20.23
N HIS A 367 0.07 17.99 19.29
CA HIS A 367 0.45 17.47 17.98
C HIS A 367 1.27 16.18 18.10
N ALA A 368 2.32 16.20 18.93
CA ALA A 368 3.15 15.04 19.18
C ALA A 368 2.36 13.94 19.91
N GLN A 369 1.56 14.30 20.92
CA GLN A 369 0.76 13.31 21.66
C GLN A 369 -0.20 12.54 20.74
N ILE A 370 -0.85 13.22 19.78
CA ILE A 370 -1.71 12.53 18.81
C ILE A 370 -0.92 11.58 17.93
N GLY A 371 0.13 12.07 17.28
CA GLY A 371 0.92 11.25 16.36
C GLY A 371 1.55 10.03 17.03
N TRP A 372 1.94 10.20 18.29
CA TRP A 372 2.76 9.21 18.99
C TRP A 372 1.93 8.24 19.82
N MET A 373 0.72 8.60 20.25
CA MET A 373 -0.04 7.77 21.21
C MET A 373 -1.39 7.30 20.67
N THR A 374 -1.94 7.95 19.65
CA THR A 374 -3.25 7.58 19.07
C THR A 374 -3.16 6.30 18.24
N TYR A 375 -1.98 5.95 17.74
CA TYR A 375 -1.80 4.81 16.85
C TYR A 375 -2.32 3.51 17.47
N PHE A 376 -1.94 3.21 18.72
CA PHE A 376 -2.45 2.03 19.46
C PHE A 376 -3.98 1.95 19.44
N ALA A 377 -4.67 3.02 19.83
CA ALA A 377 -6.13 3.00 19.88
C ALA A 377 -6.78 2.97 18.49
N ALA A 378 -6.16 3.61 17.49
CA ALA A 378 -6.60 3.49 16.11
C ALA A 378 -6.53 2.02 15.65
N MET A 379 -5.44 1.32 15.99
CA MET A 379 -5.24 -0.09 15.66
C MET A 379 -6.24 -1.01 16.35
N GLN A 380 -6.72 -0.69 17.57
CA GLN A 380 -7.78 -1.48 18.22
C GLN A 380 -9.06 -1.60 17.37
N SER A 381 -9.33 -0.61 16.51
CA SER A 381 -10.46 -0.60 15.58
C SER A 381 -10.09 -0.96 14.13
N SER A 382 -8.83 -1.33 13.87
CA SER A 382 -8.34 -1.57 12.52
C SER A 382 -9.02 -2.76 11.87
N VAL A 383 -9.39 -2.60 10.59
CA VAL A 383 -10.03 -3.66 9.78
C VAL A 383 -9.04 -4.64 9.17
N ILE A 384 -7.73 -4.39 9.28
CA ILE A 384 -6.68 -5.30 8.79
C ILE A 384 -6.51 -6.42 9.80
N THR A 385 -6.69 -7.68 9.42
CA THR A 385 -6.66 -8.80 10.37
C THR A 385 -5.31 -9.49 10.49
#